data_AF-A0A9J6GST4-F1
#
_entry.id   AF-A0A9J6GST4-F1
#
_cell.length_a   1.000
_cell.length_b   1.000
_cell.length_c   1.000
_cell.angle_alpha   90.00
_cell.angle_beta   90.00
_cell.angle_gamma   90.00
#
_symmetry.space_group_name_H-M   'P 1'
#
loop_
_entity.id
_entity.type
_entity.pdbx_description
1 polymer ?
#
loop_
_entity_poly.entity_id
_entity_poly.type
_entity_poly.pdbx_seq_one_letter_code
_entity_poly.pdbx_strand_id
1 'polypeptide(L)' 'MFTNLDDFSFQNPENMAYLTTEQALADYATLLMWLKRTLKGARDSKIAAFGGGFAGMLATWLRIKYPYLITA' A
#
# COMPACT_ATOMS: atom_id res chain seq x y z
N MET A 1 2.24 27.63 -18.80
CA MET A 1 1.26 26.70 -19.38
C MET A 1 2.03 25.47 -19.86
N PHE A 2 2.23 24.50 -18.97
CA PHE A 2 2.76 23.17 -19.27
C PHE A 2 1.68 22.23 -18.76
N THR A 3 1.02 21.43 -19.58
CA THR A 3 1.54 20.10 -19.95
C THR A 3 0.67 19.56 -21.09
N ASN A 4 1.26 19.29 -22.25
CA ASN A 4 0.77 18.31 -23.21
C ASN A 4 1.68 17.09 -23.09
N LEU A 5 1.47 16.30 -22.03
CA LEU A 5 1.95 14.93 -21.98
C LEU A 5 0.69 14.08 -22.01
N ASP A 6 0.40 13.50 -23.18
CA ASP A 6 -0.60 12.46 -23.31
C ASP A 6 -0.10 11.25 -22.50
N ASP A 7 -0.49 11.19 -21.23
CA ASP A 7 -0.20 10.04 -20.38
C ASP A 7 -1.14 8.90 -20.78
N PHE A 8 -0.67 8.05 -21.68
CA PHE A 8 -1.36 6.85 -22.15
C PHE A 8 -1.87 5.97 -20.98
N SER A 9 -1.27 6.07 -19.79
CA SER A 9 -1.72 5.36 -18.58
C SER A 9 -3.15 5.71 -18.20
N PHE A 10 -3.62 6.94 -18.49
CA PHE A 10 -4.97 7.38 -18.14
C PHE A 10 -5.98 7.37 -19.29
N GLN A 11 -5.53 7.09 -20.51
CA GLN A 11 -6.38 7.17 -21.71
C GLN A 11 -7.17 5.88 -22.00
N ASN A 12 -6.70 4.72 -21.53
CA ASN A 12 -7.42 3.45 -21.63
C ASN A 12 -7.86 2.99 -20.22
N PRO A 13 -9.17 2.84 -19.95
CA PRO A 13 -9.66 2.31 -18.67
C PRO A 13 -9.04 0.97 -18.26
N GLU A 14 -8.64 0.13 -19.22
CA GLU A 14 -7.97 -1.15 -18.94
C GLU A 14 -6.62 -0.96 -18.22
N ASN A 15 -5.92 0.16 -18.47
CA ASN A 15 -4.66 0.48 -17.80
C ASN A 15 -4.86 0.80 -16.30
N MET A 16 -6.09 1.14 -15.89
CA MET A 16 -6.45 1.39 -14.49
C MET A 16 -7.05 0.17 -13.79
N ALA A 17 -7.14 -0.99 -14.44
CA ALA A 17 -7.81 -2.17 -13.89
C ALA A 17 -7.26 -2.62 -12.52
N TYR A 18 -5.99 -2.30 -12.22
CA TYR A 18 -5.33 -2.62 -10.94
C TYR A 18 -5.32 -1.47 -9.93
N LEU A 19 -5.80 -0.28 -10.30
CA LEU A 19 -5.87 0.89 -9.42
C LEU A 19 -7.02 0.74 -8.42
N THR A 20 -6.82 -0.11 -7.43
CA THR A 20 -7.82 -0.43 -6.40
C THR A 20 -7.21 -0.36 -5.01
N THR A 21 -8.05 -0.15 -4.00
CA THR A 21 -7.63 -0.11 -2.60
C THR A 21 -7.10 -1.47 -2.15
N GLU A 22 -7.75 -2.54 -2.58
CA GLU A 22 -7.43 -3.93 -2.25
C GLU A 22 -6.02 -4.30 -2.72
N GLN A 23 -5.66 -3.91 -3.94
CA GLN A 23 -4.31 -4.13 -4.49
C GLN A 23 -3.27 -3.32 -3.70
N ALA A 24 -3.53 -2.04 -3.42
CA ALA A 24 -2.61 -1.24 -2.62
C ALA A 24 -2.36 -1.82 -1.20
N LEU A 25 -3.41 -2.35 -0.55
CA LEU A 25 -3.26 -3.01 0.74
C LEU A 25 -2.47 -4.33 0.63
N ALA A 26 -2.66 -5.10 -0.44
CA ALA A 26 -1.90 -6.33 -0.70
C ALA A 26 -0.42 -6.04 -0.98
N ASP A 27 -0.11 -4.95 -1.68
CA ASP A 27 1.26 -4.49 -1.93
C ASP A 27 1.96 -4.10 -0.62
N TYR A 28 1.28 -3.35 0.26
CA TYR A 28 1.83 -3.04 1.59
C TYR A 28 2.09 -4.30 2.42
N ALA A 29 1.14 -5.24 2.46
CA ALA A 29 1.32 -6.49 3.19
C ALA A 29 2.52 -7.28 2.65
N THR A 30 2.66 -7.37 1.33
CA THR A 30 3.76 -8.07 0.65
C THR A 30 5.10 -7.43 0.98
N LEU A 31 5.20 -6.10 0.88
CA LEU A 31 6.41 -5.36 1.21
C LEU A 31 6.80 -5.54 2.69
N LEU A 32 5.85 -5.43 3.61
CA LEU A 32 6.10 -5.58 5.04
C LEU A 32 6.58 -7.00 5.38
N MET A 33 5.98 -8.03 4.78
CA MET A 33 6.46 -9.41 4.94
C MET A 33 7.87 -9.60 4.40
N TRP A 34 8.17 -9.00 3.25
CA TRP A 34 9.52 -9.04 2.68
C TRP A 34 10.52 -8.36 3.61
N LEU A 35 10.23 -7.16 4.10
CA LEU A 35 11.09 -6.42 5.04
C LEU A 35 11.34 -7.21 6.33
N LYS A 36 10.31 -7.82 6.94
CA LYS A 36 10.50 -8.65 8.14
C LYS A 36 11.42 -9.86 7.88
N ARG A 37 11.50 -10.36 6.65
CA ARG A 37 12.37 -11.48 6.26
C ARG A 37 13.78 -11.04 5.93
N THR A 38 13.95 -9.91 5.25
CA THR A 38 15.24 -9.50 4.67
C THR A 38 16.00 -8.51 5.55
N LEU A 39 15.32 -7.70 6.36
CA LEU A 39 15.95 -6.73 7.22
C LEU A 39 16.43 -7.38 8.53
N LYS A 40 17.73 -7.31 8.79
CA LYS A 40 18.35 -7.88 10.00
C LYS A 40 17.71 -7.29 11.26
N GLY A 41 17.21 -8.17 12.15
CA GLY A 41 16.56 -7.77 13.40
C GLY A 41 15.08 -7.41 13.28
N ALA A 42 14.49 -7.43 12.08
CA ALA A 42 13.08 -7.03 11.88
C ALA A 42 12.06 -8.17 11.98
N ARG A 43 12.51 -9.43 12.08
CA ARG A 43 11.65 -10.63 12.03
C ARG A 43 10.50 -10.60 13.03
N ASP A 44 10.75 -10.15 14.25
CA ASP A 44 9.77 -10.12 15.34
C ASP A 44 9.32 -8.69 15.69
N SER A 45 9.71 -7.70 14.88
CA SER A 45 9.32 -6.30 15.09
C SER A 45 7.82 -6.10 14.93
N LYS A 46 7.27 -5.25 15.81
CA LYS A 46 5.91 -4.71 15.71
C LYS A 46 5.89 -3.62 14.63
N ILE A 47 4.80 -3.55 13.88
CA ILE A 47 4.60 -2.55 12.81
C ILE A 47 3.46 -1.62 13.22
N ALA A 48 3.63 -0.32 13.01
CA ALA A 48 2.56 0.65 13.18
C ALA A 48 2.29 1.35 11.85
N ALA A 49 1.02 1.44 11.46
CA ALA A 49 0.59 2.10 10.23
C ALA A 49 0.07 3.52 10.55
N PHE A 50 0.49 4.50 9.76
CA PHE A 50 0.12 5.90 9.94
C PHE A 50 -0.31 6.52 8.61
N GLY A 51 -1.23 7.47 8.66
CA GLY A 51 -1.67 8.22 7.49
C GLY A 51 -2.78 9.23 7.83
N GLY A 52 -2.93 10.26 7.00
CA GLY A 52 -4.02 11.24 7.07
C GLY A 52 -4.86 11.25 5.79
N GLY A 53 -6.15 11.60 5.89
CA GLY A 53 -7.08 11.56 4.76
C GLY A 53 -7.25 10.13 4.22
N PHE A 54 -7.19 9.95 2.90
CA PHE A 54 -7.30 8.62 2.28
C PHE A 54 -6.21 7.65 2.77
N ALA A 55 -4.99 8.14 3.02
CA ALA A 55 -3.92 7.31 3.60
C ALA A 55 -4.24 6.86 5.04
N GLY A 56 -5.00 7.64 5.80
CA GLY A 56 -5.49 7.23 7.13
C GLY A 56 -6.53 6.12 7.05
N MET A 57 -7.41 6.17 6.03
CA MET A 57 -8.32 5.06 5.74
C MET A 57 -7.56 3.81 5.33
N LEU A 58 -6.53 3.93 4.48
CA LEU A 58 -5.65 2.81 4.12
C LEU A 58 -4.96 2.22 5.35
N ALA A 59 -4.40 3.05 6.25
CA ALA A 59 -3.78 2.56 7.49
C ALA A 59 -4.78 1.78 8.36
N THR A 60 -6.01 2.31 8.49
CA THR A 60 -7.09 1.66 9.24
C THR A 60 -7.49 0.33 8.59
N TRP A 61 -7.71 0.30 7.28
CA TRP A 61 -8.08 -0.92 6.56
C TRP A 61 -6.95 -1.94 6.51
N LEU A 62 -5.69 -1.52 6.45
CA LEU A 62 -4.54 -2.41 6.53
C LEU A 62 -4.53 -3.15 7.86
N ARG A 63 -4.82 -2.46 8.98
CA ARG A 63 -4.96 -3.09 10.30
C ARG A 63 -6.13 -4.07 10.36
N ILE A 64 -7.28 -3.73 9.76
CA ILE A 64 -8.47 -4.59 9.74
C ILE A 64 -8.25 -5.84 8.89
N LYS A 65 -7.66 -5.70 7.69
CA LYS A 65 -7.49 -6.80 6.72
C LYS A 65 -6.27 -7.66 7.01
N TYR A 66 -5.21 -7.09 7.58
CA TYR A 66 -3.95 -7.77 7.90
C TYR A 66 -3.58 -7.61 9.38
N PRO A 67 -4.43 -8.07 10.32
CA PRO A 67 -4.24 -7.87 11.75
C PRO A 67 -3.00 -8.59 12.30
N TYR A 68 -2.47 -9.58 11.57
CA TYR A 68 -1.24 -10.30 11.92
C TYR A 68 0.04 -9.54 11.56
N LEU A 69 -0.03 -8.50 10.72
CA LEU A 69 1.12 -7.67 10.34
C LEU A 69 1.16 -6.37 11.15
N ILE A 70 0.06 -5.63 11.20
CA ILE A 70 0.00 -4.30 11.81
C ILE A 70 -0.37 -4.44 13.28
N THR A 71 0.34 -3.77 14.18
CA THR A 71 0.06 -3.76 15.63
C THR A 71 -0.79 -2.55 16.04
N ALA A 72 -0.46 -1.38 15.49
CA ALA A 72 -1.13 -0.10 15.75
C ALA A 72 -1.46 0.59 14.42
#